data_AF-A0A6F8U0E7-F1
#
_entry.id   AF-A0A6F8U0E7-F1
#
_cell.length_a   1.000
_cell.length_b   1.000
_cell.length_c   1.000
_cell.angle_alpha   90.00
_cell.angle_beta   90.00
_cell.angle_gamma   90.00
#
_symmetry.space_group_name_H-M   'P 1'
#
loop_
_entity.id
_entity.type
_entity.pdbx_description
1 polymer ?
#
loop_
_entity_poly.entity_id
_entity_poly.type
_entity_poly.pdbx_seq_one_letter_code
_entity_poly.pdbx_strand_id
1 'polypeptide(L)'
;MTPTQPRPASIRIFLADGTPEGLRIVEKSNWTGRAVVANRSQLERALARSEMAQPGVYVLTGLTDDGAAKLYVGEADALGERIKQHVSGKEFWTRAVAFTSTNEGLNKANVRYLG
;
A
#
# COMPACT_ATOMS: atom_id res chain seq x y z
N MET A 1 4.53 0.18 32.29
CA MET A 1 4.16 0.52 30.89
C MET A 1 2.65 0.47 30.81
N THR A 2 1.98 1.61 30.65
CA THR A 2 0.51 1.66 30.55
C THR A 2 0.11 1.10 29.19
N PRO A 3 -0.80 0.10 29.10
CA PRO A 3 -1.24 -0.41 27.81
C PRO A 3 -1.96 0.70 27.05
N THR A 4 -1.50 0.98 25.82
CA THR A 4 -2.15 1.93 24.92
C THR A 4 -3.56 1.44 24.62
N GLN A 5 -4.58 2.15 25.11
CA GLN A 5 -5.98 1.82 24.80
C GLN A 5 -6.22 1.91 23.28
N PRO A 6 -6.93 0.93 22.67
CA PRO A 6 -7.24 0.96 21.25
C PRO A 6 -8.17 2.13 20.94
N ARG A 7 -7.73 3.05 20.08
CA ARG A 7 -8.55 4.18 19.63
C ARG A 7 -9.51 3.73 18.53
N PRO A 8 -10.80 4.12 18.57
CA PRO A 8 -11.72 3.90 17.45
C PRO A 8 -11.14 4.45 16.15
N ALA A 9 -11.29 3.70 15.07
CA ALA A 9 -10.89 4.12 13.73
C ALA A 9 -11.81 3.49 12.68
N SER A 10 -12.06 4.21 11.59
CA SER A 10 -12.67 3.66 10.39
C SER A 10 -11.58 3.17 9.44
N ILE A 11 -11.90 2.10 8.70
CA ILE A 11 -11.07 1.61 7.60
C ILE A 11 -11.90 1.80 6.34
N ARG A 12 -11.36 2.53 5.37
CA ARG A 12 -11.94 2.66 4.04
C ARG A 12 -11.20 1.73 3.10
N ILE A 13 -11.92 0.80 2.49
CA ILE A 13 -11.39 -0.10 1.47
C ILE A 13 -12.08 0.25 0.15
N PHE A 14 -11.30 0.73 -0.82
CA PHE A 14 -11.76 0.94 -2.18
C PHE A 14 -11.39 -0.30 -3.02
N LEU A 15 -12.41 -0.98 -3.56
CA LEU A 15 -12.25 -2.15 -4.42
C LEU A 15 -12.13 -1.68 -5.87
N ALA A 16 -10.92 -1.57 -6.39
CA ALA A 16 -10.69 -1.03 -7.74
C ALA A 16 -11.29 -1.92 -8.85
N ASP A 17 -11.33 -3.24 -8.62
CA ASP A 17 -11.93 -4.22 -9.53
C ASP A 17 -13.36 -4.63 -9.11
N GLY A 18 -13.94 -3.99 -8.09
CA GLY A 18 -15.27 -4.35 -7.55
C GLY A 18 -15.32 -5.66 -6.76
N THR A 19 -14.20 -6.39 -6.62
CA THR A 19 -14.10 -7.63 -5.84
C THR A 19 -13.18 -7.49 -4.62
N PRO A 20 -13.47 -8.16 -3.49
CA PRO A 20 -12.60 -8.16 -2.31
C PRO A 20 -11.22 -8.78 -2.54
N GLU A 21 -11.07 -9.66 -3.52
CA GLU A 21 -9.84 -10.38 -3.80
C GLU A 21 -8.90 -9.56 -4.69
N GLY A 22 -9.42 -8.57 -5.41
CA GLY A 22 -8.70 -7.80 -6.40
C GLY A 22 -7.85 -6.65 -5.84
N LEU A 23 -7.55 -5.70 -6.73
CA LEU A 23 -6.77 -4.50 -6.40
C LEU A 23 -7.55 -3.65 -5.41
N ARG A 24 -6.91 -3.36 -4.27
CA ARG A 24 -7.54 -2.63 -3.17
C ARG A 24 -6.68 -1.46 -2.73
N ILE A 25 -7.36 -0.37 -2.40
CA ILE A 25 -6.76 0.78 -1.75
C ILE A 25 -7.35 0.87 -0.34
N VAL A 26 -6.47 0.85 0.67
CA VAL A 26 -6.87 0.83 2.07
C VAL A 26 -6.36 2.10 2.75
N GLU A 27 -7.27 2.79 3.44
CA GLU A 27 -6.98 3.96 4.25
C GLU A 27 -7.57 3.74 5.64
N LYS A 28 -6.91 4.28 6.66
CA LYS A 28 -7.37 4.20 8.05
C LYS A 28 -7.54 5.60 8.61
N SER A 29 -8.65 5.88 9.29
CA SER A 29 -8.83 7.17 9.95
C SER A 29 -7.74 7.41 10.99
N ASN A 30 -7.37 8.68 11.13
CA ASN A 30 -6.33 9.14 12.05
C ASN A 30 -4.93 8.61 11.67
N TRP A 31 -4.72 8.25 10.40
CA TRP A 31 -3.43 7.90 9.82
C TRP A 31 -3.36 8.45 8.39
N THR A 32 -2.26 9.10 8.03
CA THR A 32 -2.05 9.74 6.72
C THR A 32 -1.47 8.78 5.68
N GLY A 33 -1.58 7.47 5.94
CA GLY A 33 -1.07 6.46 5.04
C GLY A 33 -2.17 5.86 4.17
N ARG A 34 -1.75 5.40 3.00
CA ARG A 34 -2.55 4.62 2.08
C ARG A 34 -1.80 3.35 1.72
N ALA A 35 -2.53 2.24 1.72
CA ALA A 35 -2.00 0.97 1.28
C ALA A 35 -2.58 0.59 -0.09
N VAL A 36 -1.74 0.09 -0.98
CA VAL A 36 -2.15 -0.55 -2.23
C VAL A 36 -1.90 -2.04 -2.12
N VAL A 37 -2.94 -2.84 -2.24
CA VAL A 37 -2.88 -4.29 -2.18
C VAL A 37 -3.20 -4.87 -3.54
N ALA A 38 -2.29 -5.66 -4.10
CA ALA A 38 -2.47 -6.27 -5.42
C ALA A 38 -1.96 -7.71 -5.43
N ASN A 39 -2.63 -8.58 -6.18
CA ASN A 39 -2.07 -9.89 -6.52
C ASN A 39 -1.14 -9.78 -7.72
N ARG A 40 -0.31 -10.80 -7.96
CA ARG A 40 0.65 -10.82 -9.08
C ARG A 40 0.03 -10.53 -10.44
N SER A 41 -1.16 -11.08 -10.73
CA SER A 41 -1.90 -10.82 -11.97
C SER A 41 -2.35 -9.37 -12.16
N GLN A 42 -2.40 -8.59 -11.07
CA GLN A 42 -2.88 -7.20 -11.06
C GLN A 42 -1.74 -6.20 -10.91
N LEU A 43 -0.48 -6.67 -10.87
CA LEU A 43 0.66 -5.81 -10.61
C LEU A 43 0.74 -4.63 -11.58
N GLU A 44 0.61 -4.87 -12.89
CA GLU A 44 0.66 -3.80 -13.90
C GLU A 44 -0.39 -2.71 -13.64
N ARG A 45 -1.62 -3.09 -13.26
CA ARG A 45 -2.67 -2.11 -12.90
C ARG A 45 -2.34 -1.37 -11.61
N ALA A 46 -1.74 -2.04 -10.63
CA ALA A 46 -1.31 -1.41 -9.39
C ALA A 46 -0.19 -0.40 -9.64
N LEU A 47 0.81 -0.77 -10.46
CA LEU A 47 1.94 0.07 -10.86
C LEU A 47 1.51 1.33 -11.62
N ALA A 48 0.40 1.28 -12.36
CA ALA A 48 -0.15 2.42 -13.08
C ALA A 48 -0.82 3.48 -12.17
N ARG A 49 -0.95 3.22 -10.86
CA ARG A 49 -1.61 4.15 -9.94
C ARG A 49 -0.64 5.21 -9.42
N SER A 50 -1.17 6.40 -9.14
CA SER A 50 -0.37 7.52 -8.59
C SER A 50 0.29 7.20 -7.26
N GLU A 51 -0.32 6.35 -6.42
CA GLU A 51 0.28 5.91 -5.15
C GLU A 51 1.63 5.18 -5.35
N MET A 52 1.82 4.50 -6.49
CA MET A 52 3.07 3.79 -6.77
C MET A 52 4.19 4.72 -7.23
N ALA A 53 3.90 5.98 -7.56
CA ALA A 53 4.94 6.97 -7.85
C ALA A 53 5.52 7.62 -6.58
N GLN A 54 4.93 7.33 -5.41
CA GLN A 54 5.29 7.97 -4.15
C GLN A 54 6.36 7.17 -3.39
N PRO A 55 7.08 7.82 -2.45
CA PRO A 55 7.97 7.14 -1.53
C PRO A 55 7.19 6.27 -0.56
N GLY A 56 7.80 5.17 -0.12
CA GLY A 56 7.17 4.29 0.84
C GLY A 56 7.86 2.96 1.05
N VAL A 57 7.13 2.06 1.70
CA VAL A 57 7.56 0.69 1.97
C VAL A 57 6.62 -0.29 1.31
N TYR A 58 7.11 -1.45 0.90
CA TYR A 58 6.28 -2.51 0.35
C TYR A 58 6.69 -3.87 0.88
N VAL A 59 5.73 -4.78 0.83
CA VAL A 59 5.82 -6.14 1.29
C VAL A 59 5.40 -7.06 0.16
N LEU A 60 6.28 -7.96 -0.23
CA LEU A 60 5.98 -9.06 -1.14
C LEU A 60 5.81 -10.33 -0.32
N THR A 61 4.68 -11.01 -0.47
CA THR A 61 4.39 -12.25 0.24
C THR A 61 4.11 -13.37 -0.75
N GLY A 62 4.49 -14.59 -0.40
CA GLY A 62 4.15 -15.78 -1.14
C GLY A 62 4.68 -17.03 -0.46
N LEU A 63 4.81 -18.11 -1.22
CA LEU A 63 5.31 -19.38 -0.73
C LEU A 63 6.63 -19.73 -1.44
N THR A 64 7.54 -20.38 -0.74
CA THR A 64 8.70 -21.05 -1.34
C THR A 64 8.30 -22.38 -1.97
N ASP A 65 9.21 -22.98 -2.73
CA ASP A 65 8.98 -24.26 -3.43
C ASP A 65 8.67 -25.42 -2.45
N ASP A 66 9.13 -25.32 -1.21
CA ASP A 66 8.85 -26.25 -0.10
C ASP A 66 7.53 -25.94 0.64
N GLY A 67 6.77 -24.93 0.19
CA GLY A 67 5.50 -24.52 0.77
C GLY A 67 5.59 -23.61 2.00
N ALA A 68 6.79 -23.21 2.43
CA ALA A 68 6.95 -22.29 3.55
C ALA A 68 6.55 -20.84 3.18
N ALA A 69 5.97 -20.11 4.13
CA ALA A 69 5.62 -18.72 3.93
C ALA A 69 6.88 -17.84 3.84
N LYS A 70 7.00 -17.08 2.76
CA LYS A 70 8.12 -16.16 2.53
C LYS A 70 7.63 -14.74 2.35
N LEU A 71 8.32 -13.83 3.01
CA LEU A 71 8.03 -12.41 3.02
C LEU A 71 9.30 -11.63 2.71
N TYR A 72 9.16 -10.59 1.90
CA TYR A 72 10.21 -9.63 1.58
C TYR A 72 9.69 -8.23 1.82
N VAL A 73 10.46 -7.42 2.54
CA VAL A 73 10.18 -6.00 2.76
C VAL A 73 11.22 -5.18 2.03
N GLY A 74 10.77 -4.14 1.35
CA GLY A 74 11.66 -3.14 0.77
C GLY A 74 11.10 -1.74 0.95
N GLU A 75 11.97 -0.76 0.80
CA GLU A 75 11.64 0.67 0.74
C GLU A 75 12.06 1.25 -0.61
N ALA A 76 11.45 2.37 -0.99
CA ALA A 76 11.75 3.08 -2.22
C ALA A 76 11.28 4.53 -2.18
N ASP A 77 11.97 5.42 -2.91
CA ASP A 77 11.47 6.77 -3.22
C ASP A 77 10.37 6.76 -4.28
N ALA A 78 10.37 5.75 -5.15
CA ALA A 78 9.32 5.44 -6.10
C ALA A 78 8.98 3.95 -6.00
N LEU A 79 7.88 3.64 -5.31
CA LEU A 79 7.44 2.27 -5.03
C LEU A 79 7.33 1.40 -6.29
N GLY A 80 6.70 1.93 -7.34
CA GLY A 80 6.39 1.19 -8.55
C GLY A 80 7.63 0.72 -9.29
N GLU A 81 8.62 1.59 -9.45
CA GLU A 81 9.88 1.25 -10.11
C GLU A 81 10.63 0.17 -9.33
N ARG A 82 10.73 0.32 -8.00
CA ARG A 82 11.46 -0.63 -7.16
C ARG A 82 10.77 -1.99 -7.09
N ILE A 83 9.45 -2.02 -6.97
CA ILE A 83 8.65 -3.25 -7.01
C ILE A 83 8.88 -3.93 -8.36
N LYS A 84 8.74 -3.22 -9.48
CA LYS A 84 8.95 -3.76 -10.84
C LYS A 84 10.33 -4.40 -11.03
N GLN A 85 11.38 -3.75 -10.51
CA GLN A 85 12.73 -4.30 -10.52
C GLN A 85 12.84 -5.60 -9.71
N HIS A 86 12.27 -5.62 -8.50
CA HIS A 86 12.41 -6.78 -7.62
C HIS A 86 11.57 -7.98 -8.01
N VAL A 87 10.36 -7.77 -8.51
CA VAL A 87 9.50 -8.87 -8.96
C VAL A 87 10.07 -9.59 -10.17
N SER A 88 10.86 -8.89 -11.00
CA SER A 88 11.53 -9.49 -12.16
C SER A 88 12.61 -10.50 -11.75
N GLY A 89 13.18 -10.35 -10.55
CA GLY A 89 14.21 -11.25 -10.00
C GLY A 89 13.70 -12.17 -8.88
N LYS A 90 12.40 -12.22 -8.62
CA LYS A 90 11.80 -13.00 -7.53
C LYS A 90 10.57 -13.73 -8.02
N GLU A 91 10.58 -15.05 -7.94
CA GLU A 91 9.47 -15.89 -8.40
C GLU A 91 8.47 -16.22 -7.28
N PHE A 92 8.92 -16.24 -6.01
CA PHE A 92 8.11 -16.73 -4.87
C PHE A 92 6.85 -15.91 -4.55
N TRP A 93 6.79 -14.64 -4.96
CA TRP A 93 5.76 -13.72 -4.49
C TRP A 93 4.45 -13.89 -5.28
N THR A 94 3.33 -13.79 -4.55
CA THR A 94 1.97 -13.91 -5.08
C THR A 94 1.13 -12.68 -4.79
N ARG A 95 1.49 -11.91 -3.75
CA ARG A 95 0.83 -10.66 -3.36
C ARG A 95 1.85 -9.59 -3.04
N ALA A 96 1.52 -8.36 -3.42
CA ALA A 96 2.23 -7.14 -3.07
C ALA A 96 1.32 -6.24 -2.23
N VAL A 97 1.87 -5.69 -1.15
CA VAL A 97 1.24 -4.63 -0.35
C VAL A 97 2.22 -3.48 -0.28
N ALA A 98 1.87 -2.33 -0.86
CA ALA A 98 2.67 -1.12 -0.79
C ALA A 98 2.00 -0.13 0.16
N PHE A 99 2.78 0.61 0.91
CA PHE A 99 2.34 1.64 1.85
C PHE A 99 3.04 2.95 1.50
N THR A 100 2.26 3.99 1.28
CA THR A 100 2.76 5.34 1.04
C THR A 100 2.00 6.35 1.88
N SER A 101 2.53 7.57 1.97
CA SER A 101 1.85 8.70 2.62
C SER A 101 0.97 9.42 1.60
N THR A 102 -0.24 9.81 2.00
CA THR A 102 -1.17 10.60 1.18
C THR A 102 -0.80 12.09 1.18
N ASN A 103 0.48 12.46 1.20
CA ASN A 103 0.90 13.86 1.16
C ASN A 103 0.66 14.48 -0.23
N GLU A 104 -0.62 14.63 -0.60
CA GLU A 104 -1.11 15.39 -1.74
C GLU A 104 -1.83 16.69 -1.31
N GLY A 105 -1.38 17.32 -0.22
CA GLY A 105 -1.61 18.75 -0.01
C GLY A 105 -2.21 19.16 1.33
N LEU A 106 -1.40 19.83 2.15
CA LEU A 106 -1.83 21.11 2.70
C LEU A 106 -1.38 22.20 1.73
N ASN A 107 -2.25 22.63 0.81
CA ASN A 107 -2.23 24.05 0.43
C ASN A 107 -3.57 24.55 -0.16
N LYS A 108 -4.04 25.67 0.42
CA LYS A 108 -5.16 26.54 0.03
C LYS A 108 -6.62 26.17 0.32
N ALA A 109 -6.92 25.07 1.02
CA ALA A 109 -8.28 24.77 1.49
C ALA A 109 -8.40 24.55 3.01
N ASN A 110 -7.45 25.07 3.80
CA ASN A 110 -7.79 25.54 5.15
C ASN A 110 -8.69 26.77 4.98
N VAL A 111 -9.97 26.48 4.75
CA VAL A 111 -11.05 27.44 4.65
C VAL A 111 -10.95 28.37 5.85
N ARG A 112 -10.64 29.62 5.53
CA ARG A 112 -10.99 30.85 6.25
C ARG A 112 -12.18 30.65 7.19
N TYR A 113 -11.92 30.48 8.48
CA TYR A 113 -12.90 30.82 9.51
C TYR A 113 -12.21 31.20 10.82
N LEU A 114 -11.85 32.48 10.91
CA LEU A 114 -11.93 33.37 12.08
C LEU A 114 -11.18 34.66 11.74
N GLY A 115 -11.83 35.46 10.90
CA GLY A 115 -11.76 36.92 10.98
C GLY A 115 -13.11 37.38 11.48
#